data_AF-A0A536ZNM1-F1
#
_entry.id   AF-A0A536ZNM1-F1
#
_cell.length_a   1.000
_cell.length_b   1.000
_cell.length_c   1.000
_cell.angle_alpha   90.00
_cell.angle_beta   90.00
_cell.angle_gamma   90.00
#
_symmetry.space_group_name_H-M   'P 1'
#
loop_
_entity.id
_entity.type
_entity.pdbx_description
1 polymer ?
#
loop_
_entity_poly.entity_id
_entity_poly.type
_entity_poly.pdbx_seq_one_letter_code
_entity_poly.pdbx_strand_id
1 'polypeptide(L)'
;MSSHPYDEMRTSDGAVRPHYRAFTDWLDRTSPDRIAQKRDEAERAFHRVGITFAVYGEGESTERLIPFDLVPRIIPANEWETLEAGLKQRVRALNLFLHDVYHDQAILKEDVVPAERVLSDG
;
A
#
# COMPACT_ATOMS: atom_id res chain seq x y z
N MET A 1 1.44 -27.15 -10.66
CA MET A 1 0.87 -26.86 -9.34
C MET A 1 0.73 -25.36 -9.25
N SER A 2 -0.50 -24.82 -9.25
CA SER A 2 -0.69 -23.38 -9.01
C SER A 2 -0.35 -23.10 -7.55
N SER A 3 0.71 -22.34 -7.31
CA SER A 3 0.98 -21.78 -5.98
C SER A 3 -0.17 -20.85 -5.63
N HIS A 4 -0.91 -21.16 -4.57
CA HIS A 4 -1.85 -20.18 -4.03
C HIS A 4 -1.07 -18.93 -3.60
N PRO A 5 -1.56 -17.71 -3.92
CA PRO A 5 -0.94 -16.49 -3.42
C PRO A 5 -0.99 -16.46 -1.88
N TYR A 6 -0.05 -15.76 -1.26
CA TYR A 6 -0.03 -15.60 0.19
C TYR A 6 -1.28 -14.81 0.63
N ASP A 7 -2.05 -15.38 1.56
CA ASP A 7 -3.21 -14.75 2.17
C ASP A 7 -2.85 -14.16 3.54
N GLU A 8 -3.19 -12.89 3.73
CA GLU A 8 -2.91 -12.15 4.97
C GLU A 8 -3.77 -12.63 6.13
N MET A 9 -5.00 -13.09 5.89
CA MET A 9 -5.91 -13.56 6.93
C MET A 9 -5.73 -15.05 7.20
N ARG A 10 -5.46 -15.85 6.18
CA ARG A 10 -5.42 -17.31 6.24
C ARG A 10 -4.03 -17.89 5.98
N THR A 11 -3.71 -18.95 6.69
CA THR A 11 -2.53 -19.79 6.41
C THR A 11 -2.82 -20.73 5.23
N SER A 12 -1.78 -21.37 4.70
CA SER A 12 -1.89 -22.28 3.54
C SER A 12 -2.77 -23.51 3.79
N ASP A 13 -3.00 -23.87 5.05
CA ASP A 13 -3.92 -24.93 5.49
C ASP A 13 -5.35 -24.41 5.78
N GLY A 14 -5.61 -23.12 5.56
CA GLY A 14 -6.92 -22.48 5.72
C GLY A 14 -7.22 -21.93 7.11
N ALA A 15 -6.34 -22.11 8.09
CA ALA A 15 -6.53 -21.56 9.44
C ALA A 15 -6.39 -20.03 9.47
N VAL A 16 -7.04 -19.37 10.43
CA VAL A 16 -6.95 -17.91 10.60
C VAL A 16 -5.66 -17.55 11.34
N ARG A 17 -4.91 -16.59 10.81
CA ARG A 17 -3.68 -16.10 11.44
C ARG A 17 -3.97 -15.42 12.78
N PRO A 18 -3.07 -15.53 13.78
CA PRO A 18 -3.32 -15.01 15.12
C PRO A 18 -3.76 -13.53 15.17
N HIS A 19 -3.13 -12.67 14.38
CA HIS A 19 -3.42 -11.24 14.36
C HIS A 19 -4.76 -10.90 13.69
N TYR A 20 -5.37 -11.84 12.95
CA TYR A 20 -6.70 -11.69 12.36
C TYR A 20 -7.83 -12.25 13.23
N ARG A 21 -7.55 -13.05 14.27
CA ARG A 21 -8.59 -13.75 15.06
C ARG A 21 -9.66 -12.80 15.61
N ALA A 22 -9.25 -11.69 16.22
CA ALA A 22 -10.19 -10.72 16.78
C ALA A 22 -11.10 -10.09 15.70
N PHE A 23 -10.55 -9.84 14.50
CA PHE A 23 -11.33 -9.32 13.39
C PHE A 23 -12.28 -10.38 12.83
N THR A 24 -11.83 -11.62 12.66
CA THR A 24 -12.68 -12.72 12.20
C THR A 24 -13.80 -13.01 13.19
N ASP A 25 -13.52 -13.07 14.50
CA ASP A 25 -14.54 -13.25 15.54
C ASP A 25 -15.58 -12.13 15.52
N TRP A 26 -15.15 -10.89 15.29
CA TRP A 26 -16.06 -9.75 15.13
C TRP A 26 -16.90 -9.89 13.86
N LEU A 27 -16.29 -10.25 12.73
CA LEU A 27 -16.95 -10.41 11.45
C LEU A 27 -18.03 -11.49 11.52
N ASP A 28 -17.71 -12.66 12.10
CA ASP A 28 -18.61 -13.80 12.24
C ASP A 28 -19.83 -13.49 13.13
N ARG A 29 -19.68 -12.55 14.08
CA ARG A 29 -20.75 -12.13 14.99
C ARG A 29 -21.54 -10.92 14.48
N THR A 30 -21.08 -10.27 13.41
CA THR A 30 -21.68 -9.03 12.92
C THR A 30 -22.73 -9.35 11.86
N SER A 31 -23.95 -8.80 12.02
CA SER A 31 -25.01 -9.02 11.04
C SER A 31 -24.69 -8.34 9.69
N PRO A 32 -25.18 -8.89 8.57
CA PRO A 32 -25.03 -8.26 7.25
C PRO A 32 -25.52 -6.81 7.21
N ASP A 33 -26.63 -6.51 7.89
CA ASP A 33 -27.19 -5.15 7.99
C ASP A 33 -26.20 -4.18 8.67
N ARG A 34 -25.50 -4.65 9.69
CA ARG A 34 -24.49 -3.84 10.40
C ARG A 34 -23.26 -3.60 9.53
N ILE A 35 -22.86 -4.58 8.72
CA ILE A 35 -21.78 -4.42 7.73
C ILE A 35 -22.19 -3.40 6.66
N ALA A 36 -23.41 -3.49 6.13
CA ALA A 36 -23.94 -2.54 5.16
C ALA A 36 -24.00 -1.12 5.74
N GLN A 37 -24.49 -0.97 6.98
CA GLN A 37 -24.48 0.32 7.67
C GLN A 37 -23.06 0.89 7.80
N LYS A 38 -22.07 0.07 8.16
CA LYS A 38 -20.67 0.49 8.27
C LYS A 38 -20.08 0.91 6.93
N ARG A 39 -20.47 0.25 5.85
CA ARG A 39 -20.08 0.62 4.47
C ARG A 39 -20.61 2.00 4.11
N ASP A 40 -21.91 2.24 4.35
CA ASP A 40 -22.54 3.53 4.06
C ASP A 40 -21.96 4.66 4.92
N GLU A 41 -21.66 4.37 6.19
CA GLU A 41 -20.98 5.31 7.09
C GLU A 41 -19.60 5.71 6.55
N ALA A 42 -18.82 4.72 6.09
CA ALA A 42 -17.51 4.94 5.50
C ALA A 42 -17.62 5.75 4.20
N GLU A 43 -18.49 5.35 3.26
CA GLU A 43 -18.67 6.04 1.99
C GLU A 43 -19.04 7.52 2.19
N ARG A 44 -19.96 7.82 3.11
CA ARG A 44 -20.29 9.20 3.48
C ARG A 44 -19.09 9.93 4.10
N ALA A 45 -18.27 9.26 4.89
CA ALA A 45 -17.06 9.87 5.44
C ALA A 45 -16.05 10.22 4.34
N PHE A 46 -15.78 9.30 3.41
CA PHE A 46 -14.89 9.52 2.27
C PHE A 46 -15.39 10.67 1.38
N HIS A 47 -16.69 10.74 1.11
CA HIS A 47 -17.28 11.85 0.36
C HIS A 47 -17.13 13.21 1.07
N ARG A 48 -17.19 13.24 2.42
CA ARG A 48 -17.01 14.49 3.18
C ARG A 48 -15.56 14.97 3.24
N VAL A 49 -14.58 14.06 3.22
CA VAL A 49 -13.16 14.42 3.26
C VAL A 49 -12.63 14.81 1.86
N GLY A 50 -13.43 14.61 0.79
CA GLY A 50 -13.06 15.03 -0.56
C GLY A 50 -11.92 14.20 -1.16
N ILE A 51 -11.78 12.93 -0.73
CA ILE A 51 -10.78 12.01 -1.28
C ILE A 51 -11.31 11.51 -2.63
N THR A 52 -11.14 12.34 -3.66
CA THR A 52 -11.46 12.02 -5.05
C THR A 52 -10.17 11.77 -5.83
N PHE A 53 -10.23 10.97 -6.88
CA PHE A 53 -9.17 10.85 -7.86
C PHE A 53 -9.69 11.26 -9.24
N ALA A 54 -8.84 11.95 -10.00
CA ALA A 54 -9.13 12.31 -11.37
C ALA A 54 -8.99 11.07 -12.26
N VAL A 55 -10.07 10.68 -12.93
CA VAL A 55 -10.00 9.70 -14.01
C VAL A 55 -9.71 10.46 -15.30
N TYR A 56 -8.51 10.30 -15.83
CA TYR A 56 -8.20 10.80 -17.18
C TYR A 56 -8.70 9.79 -18.21
N GLY A 57 -9.75 10.15 -18.94
CA GLY A 57 -10.35 9.40 -20.05
C GLY A 57 -11.18 10.35 -20.91
N GLU A 58 -11.24 10.09 -22.21
CA GLU A 58 -11.76 10.96 -23.28
C GLU A 58 -12.97 11.84 -22.87
N GLY A 59 -12.73 13.15 -22.72
CA GLY A 59 -13.76 14.20 -22.79
C GLY A 59 -14.32 14.72 -21.47
N GLU A 60 -14.38 13.92 -20.39
CA GLU A 60 -14.94 14.37 -19.10
C GLU A 60 -14.05 13.99 -17.91
N SER A 61 -13.54 15.00 -17.21
CA SER A 61 -12.91 14.85 -15.91
C SER A 61 -13.98 14.54 -14.85
N THR A 62 -14.39 13.28 -14.78
CA THR A 62 -15.31 12.82 -13.73
C THR A 62 -14.48 12.48 -12.49
N GLU A 63 -14.63 13.27 -11.44
CA GLU A 63 -14.10 12.91 -10.11
C GLU A 63 -14.78 11.62 -9.63
N ARG A 64 -13.99 10.63 -9.23
CA ARG A 64 -14.50 9.40 -8.60
C ARG A 64 -13.99 9.29 -7.17
N LEU A 65 -14.83 8.76 -6.28
CA LEU A 65 -14.42 8.43 -4.91
C LEU A 65 -13.46 7.26 -4.92
N ILE A 66 -12.39 7.35 -4.12
CA ILE A 66 -11.51 6.19 -3.89
C ILE A 66 -12.35 5.07 -3.26
N PRO A 67 -12.34 3.84 -3.82
CA PRO A 67 -13.07 2.73 -3.24
C PRO A 67 -12.50 2.39 -1.86
N PHE A 68 -13.39 2.17 -0.89
CA PHE A 68 -13.02 1.82 0.48
C PHE A 68 -13.36 0.37 0.78
N ASP A 69 -12.43 -0.33 1.44
CA ASP A 69 -12.62 -1.69 1.95
C ASP A 69 -12.81 -1.66 3.48
N LEU A 70 -13.78 -2.42 3.97
CA LEU A 70 -14.06 -2.60 5.39
C LEU A 70 -13.11 -3.62 6.05
N VAL A 71 -12.50 -4.50 5.26
CA VAL A 71 -11.56 -5.52 5.74
C VAL A 71 -10.18 -4.87 5.90
N PRO A 72 -9.67 -4.73 7.13
CA PRO A 72 -8.37 -4.11 7.34
C PRO A 72 -7.24 -5.05 6.90
N ARG A 73 -6.17 -4.46 6.40
CA ARG A 73 -4.86 -5.13 6.32
C ARG A 73 -4.15 -4.97 7.67
N ILE A 74 -4.19 -6.02 8.49
CA ILE A 74 -3.62 -5.99 9.85
C ILE A 74 -2.14 -6.37 9.75
N ILE A 75 -1.26 -5.45 10.17
CA ILE A 75 0.19 -5.68 10.21
C ILE A 75 0.61 -5.83 11.68
N PRO A 76 1.15 -6.99 12.09
CA PRO A 76 1.69 -7.18 13.43
C PRO A 76 2.82 -6.18 13.75
N ALA A 77 2.96 -5.79 15.02
CA ALA A 77 3.94 -4.79 15.44
C ALA A 77 5.38 -5.17 15.07
N ASN A 78 5.78 -6.42 15.27
CA ASN A 78 7.12 -6.92 14.93
C ASN A 78 7.40 -6.90 13.41
N GLU A 79 6.37 -7.14 12.60
CA GLU A 79 6.48 -7.02 11.14
C GLU A 79 6.60 -5.55 10.73
N TRP A 80 5.79 -4.67 11.35
CA TRP A 80 5.84 -3.24 11.12
C TRP A 80 7.20 -2.63 11.49
N GLU A 81 7.80 -3.02 12.60
CA GLU A 81 9.14 -2.55 13.01
C GLU A 81 10.19 -2.82 11.92
N THR A 82 10.13 -4.01 11.32
CA THR A 82 11.04 -4.39 10.23
C THR A 82 10.75 -3.57 8.96
N LEU A 83 9.47 -3.45 8.59
CA LEU A 83 9.04 -2.66 7.43
C LEU A 83 9.42 -1.20 7.57
N GLU A 84 9.16 -0.59 8.72
CA GLU A 84 9.45 0.81 9.01
C GLU A 84 10.95 1.10 8.91
N ALA A 85 11.79 0.26 9.52
CA ALA A 85 13.23 0.40 9.45
C ALA A 85 13.74 0.32 8.01
N GLY A 86 13.26 -0.67 7.23
CA GLY A 86 13.62 -0.82 5.82
C GLY A 86 13.15 0.35 4.95
N LEU A 87 11.93 0.86 5.19
CA LEU A 87 11.40 2.02 4.48
C LEU A 87 12.23 3.28 4.76
N LYS A 88 12.56 3.56 6.02
CA LYS A 88 13.42 4.70 6.39
C LYS A 88 14.80 4.61 5.75
N GLN A 89 15.42 3.43 5.79
CA GLN A 89 16.70 3.18 5.15
C GLN A 89 16.62 3.43 3.64
N ARG A 90 15.60 2.89 2.97
CA ARG A 90 15.41 3.02 1.51
C ARG A 90 15.17 4.47 1.09
N VAL A 91 14.32 5.20 1.80
CA VAL A 91 14.07 6.63 1.52
C VAL A 91 15.36 7.45 1.69
N ARG A 92 16.13 7.17 2.75
CA ARG A 92 17.44 7.84 2.94
C ARG A 92 18.40 7.57 1.78
N ALA A 93 18.51 6.31 1.36
CA ALA A 93 19.38 5.94 0.24
C ALA A 93 18.93 6.63 -1.07
N LEU A 94 17.62 6.65 -1.36
CA LEU A 94 17.07 7.32 -2.54
C LEU A 94 17.33 8.82 -2.52
N ASN A 95 17.17 9.49 -1.37
CA ASN A 95 17.45 10.92 -1.25
C ASN A 95 18.93 11.23 -1.47
N LEU A 96 19.84 10.42 -0.91
CA LEU A 96 21.28 10.58 -1.13
C LEU A 96 21.66 10.31 -2.59
N PHE A 97 21.05 9.29 -3.21
CA PHE A 97 21.25 9.00 -4.62
C PHE A 97 20.81 10.16 -5.52
N LEU A 98 19.60 10.69 -5.30
CA LEU A 98 19.10 11.85 -6.06
C LEU A 98 20.02 13.06 -5.87
N HIS A 99 20.42 13.35 -4.64
CA HIS A 99 21.35 14.44 -4.36
C HIS A 99 22.66 14.24 -5.13
N ASP A 100 23.26 13.05 -5.08
CA ASP A 100 24.52 12.77 -5.76
C ASP A 100 24.39 12.89 -7.28
N VAL A 101 23.35 12.31 -7.90
CA VAL A 101 23.11 12.37 -9.35
C VAL A 101 22.96 13.80 -9.87
N TYR A 102 22.32 14.69 -9.09
CA TYR A 102 22.15 16.09 -9.47
C TYR A 102 23.32 17.01 -9.07
N HIS A 103 24.36 16.49 -8.41
CA HIS A 103 25.53 17.25 -7.98
C HIS A 103 26.84 16.56 -8.36
N ASP A 104 27.51 15.92 -7.40
CA ASP A 104 28.88 15.42 -7.56
C ASP A 104 28.97 14.16 -8.43
N GLN A 105 27.86 13.46 -8.64
CA GLN A 105 27.76 12.24 -9.46
C GLN A 105 28.82 11.19 -9.09
N ALA A 106 29.17 11.08 -7.81
CA ALA A 106 30.18 10.16 -7.32
C ALA A 106 29.81 8.70 -7.66
N ILE A 107 28.55 8.32 -7.47
CA ILE A 107 28.06 6.96 -7.75
C ILE A 107 28.18 6.54 -9.23
N LEU A 108 28.17 7.53 -10.14
CA LEU A 108 28.37 7.30 -11.58
C LEU A 108 29.85 7.30 -11.94
N LYS A 109 30.63 8.24 -11.37
CA LYS A 109 32.08 8.34 -11.58
C LYS A 109 32.84 7.13 -11.04
N GLU A 110 32.33 6.52 -9.97
CA GLU A 110 32.86 5.30 -9.36
C GLU A 110 32.28 4.01 -9.96
N ASP A 111 31.42 4.12 -10.99
CA ASP A 111 30.83 2.99 -11.73
C ASP A 111 30.00 2.00 -10.88
N VAL A 112 29.51 2.46 -9.72
CA VAL A 112 28.58 1.67 -8.88
C VAL A 112 27.20 1.58 -9.56
N VAL A 113 26.79 2.65 -10.24
CA VAL A 113 25.61 2.68 -11.12
C VAL A 113 26.04 3.16 -12.51
N PRO A 114 25.77 2.40 -13.59
CA PRO A 114 26.14 2.82 -14.93
C PRO A 114 25.43 4.12 -15.33
N ALA A 115 26.21 5.12 -15.78
CA ALA A 115 25.70 6.44 -16.15
C ALA A 115 24.59 6.38 -17.22
N GLU A 116 24.68 5.45 -18.16
CA GLU A 116 23.68 5.20 -19.19
C GLU A 116 22.29 4.83 -18.63
N ARG A 117 22.20 4.29 -17.41
CA ARG A 117 20.92 3.95 -16.78
C ARG A 117 20.20 5.15 -16.19
N VAL A 118 20.90 6.27 -16.04
CA VAL A 118 20.43 7.46 -15.32
C VAL A 118 20.36 8.68 -16.23
N LEU A 119 21.33 8.84 -17.15
CA LEU A 119 21.49 10.04 -17.97
C LEU A 119 21.00 9.89 -19.41
N SER A 120 20.53 8.71 -19.82
CA SER A 120 19.98 8.55 -21.17
C SER A 120 18.54 9.07 -21.21
N ASP A 121 18.30 9.98 -22.16
CA ASP A 121 16.94 10.23 -22.65
C ASP A 121 16.61 9.06 -23.59
N GLY A 122 15.51 8.34 -23.31
CA GLY A 122 15.09 7.17 -24.09
C GLY A 122 14.83 7.46 -25.57
#